data_AF-A0A258AWN1-F1
#
_entry.id   AF-A0A258AWN1-F1
#
_cell.length_a   1.000
_cell.length_b   1.000
_cell.length_c   1.000
_cell.angle_alpha   90.00
_cell.angle_beta   90.00
_cell.angle_gamma   90.00
#
_symmetry.space_group_name_H-M   'P 1'
#
loop_
_entity.id
_entity.type
_entity.pdbx_description
1 polymer ?
#
loop_
_entity_poly.entity_id
_entity_poly.type
_entity_poly.pdbx_seq_one_letter_code
_entity_poly.pdbx_strand_id
1 'polypeptide(L)'
;MKEYPLKSAGCLSESHSGSDKINRILALDLGIGSYGIALQERSGEKESRQYTFPIVRSCTLPGDWAELKEERTRRRMWRTRLAHIEREGWLRQVFERCGLLEAVLWGRRLKKITVEETGPGGVKVTKKRWTLDADNPPDYRLEREFPPQPGKKTHDGAPADEQGARTVYSGAALRCLLLLGKKAQMDAQGRTLEPWQIFKALHSAIQKRGYDAKVPWARTPTAKPAESANAADKKGRKGRKAETVEADTVADGEPVLSDAEAKEKNEEKASLERALTMKGIVEGLSADARFHHPCFWEASRMGLWDDKEPEVIHSRQNMPNLRPPRSCKWADQEDPANKFKNANEREQARYALLPAIFPRQMVEAELIALCEAAARQLPALSVSAYEIAYGPTGMAYPNIPRRDPALKEVETQRRAALDALPAELREKFVRGKAAEWQGALSQKAPTFDNRGPAPCALIPRFNVAKCDLRFDKEVLVPDSTLAAEVSFLLQLKNFRFVPEVKDDSKPGGLRDSFSPVELKRLHEDHFAATVLTRMASGMTGGAMTKKMLCDWMGENIGPKTTPKPGQDGKGKEIIEMPKATGRARFSRPALRLVK
;
A
#
# COMPACT_ATOMS: atom_id res chain seq x y z
N MET A 1 -35.29 2.64 11.40
CA MET A 1 -35.88 3.46 10.33
C MET A 1 -37.24 3.92 10.83
N LYS A 2 -37.48 5.23 10.95
CA LYS A 2 -38.84 5.76 11.13
C LYS A 2 -39.35 6.06 9.73
N GLU A 3 -40.36 5.32 9.29
CA GLU A 3 -41.08 5.60 8.05
C GLU A 3 -41.89 6.88 8.23
N TYR A 4 -41.74 7.81 7.29
CA TYR A 4 -42.66 8.93 7.13
C TYR A 4 -43.62 8.59 5.99
N PRO A 5 -44.95 8.74 6.18
CA PRO A 5 -45.91 8.42 5.14
C PRO A 5 -45.84 9.46 4.01
N LEU A 6 -45.73 8.97 2.78
CA LEU A 6 -45.95 9.74 1.56
C LEU A 6 -47.43 10.18 1.54
N LYS A 7 -47.67 11.48 1.77
CA LYS A 7 -48.96 12.09 1.45
C LYS A 7 -49.11 12.10 -0.07
N SER A 8 -50.14 11.42 -0.56
CA SER A 8 -50.66 11.53 -1.92
C SER A 8 -51.08 12.98 -2.19
N ALA A 9 -50.38 13.65 -3.10
CA ALA A 9 -50.83 14.92 -3.64
C ALA A 9 -51.98 14.67 -4.61
N GLY A 10 -53.16 15.18 -4.25
CA GLY A 10 -54.35 15.12 -5.06
C GLY A 10 -54.19 15.83 -6.39
N CYS A 11 -54.82 15.25 -7.41
CA CYS A 11 -55.07 15.86 -8.69
C CYS A 11 -56.01 17.06 -8.48
N LEU A 12 -55.48 18.27 -8.60
CA LEU A 12 -56.27 19.49 -8.78
C LEU A 12 -56.04 19.97 -10.22
N SER A 13 -57.05 19.76 -11.03
CA SER A 13 -57.19 20.35 -12.35
C SER A 13 -57.58 21.82 -12.19
N GLU A 14 -56.59 22.71 -12.21
CA GLU A 14 -56.83 24.14 -12.44
C GLU A 14 -56.26 24.51 -13.81
N SER A 15 -57.18 24.87 -14.70
CA SER A 15 -56.92 25.47 -16.01
C SER A 15 -56.17 26.80 -15.84
N HIS A 16 -54.85 26.78 -16.00
CA HIS A 16 -54.04 27.98 -16.13
C HIS A 16 -53.64 28.17 -17.59
N SER A 17 -54.26 29.18 -18.20
CA SER A 17 -53.86 29.81 -19.45
C SER A 17 -52.42 30.33 -19.37
N GLY A 18 -51.57 29.94 -20.32
CA GLY A 18 -50.24 30.52 -20.55
C GLY A 18 -49.16 30.07 -19.56
N SER A 19 -48.71 28.82 -19.62
CA SER A 19 -47.53 28.40 -18.85
C SER A 19 -46.26 29.01 -19.48
N ASP A 20 -45.76 30.09 -18.89
CA ASP A 20 -44.37 30.52 -19.13
C ASP A 20 -43.46 29.30 -18.91
N LYS A 21 -42.74 28.87 -19.95
CA LYS A 21 -41.83 27.72 -19.85
C LYS A 21 -40.69 28.06 -18.89
N ILE A 22 -40.77 27.54 -17.67
CA ILE A 22 -39.70 27.67 -16.68
C ILE A 22 -38.54 26.73 -17.06
N ASN A 23 -37.42 27.29 -17.51
CA ASN A 23 -36.20 26.56 -17.78
C ASN A 23 -35.36 26.46 -16.50
N ARG A 24 -35.07 25.23 -16.06
CA ARG A 24 -34.27 24.97 -14.87
C ARG A 24 -32.84 24.56 -15.24
N ILE A 25 -31.86 25.17 -14.60
CA ILE A 25 -30.43 24.88 -14.77
C ILE A 25 -29.84 24.52 -13.41
N LEU A 26 -29.38 23.28 -13.27
CA LEU A 26 -28.66 22.82 -12.09
C LEU A 26 -27.15 22.97 -12.32
N ALA A 27 -26.49 23.71 -11.44
CA ALA A 27 -25.03 23.81 -11.38
C ALA A 27 -24.52 23.09 -10.13
N LEU A 28 -23.49 22.28 -10.33
CA LEU A 28 -22.76 21.59 -9.27
C LEU A 28 -21.30 22.03 -9.33
N ASP A 29 -20.78 22.52 -8.20
CA ASP A 29 -19.36 22.83 -8.02
C ASP A 29 -18.76 21.79 -7.07
N LEU A 30 -17.71 21.08 -7.49
CA LEU A 30 -17.17 19.94 -6.74
C LEU A 30 -15.76 20.25 -6.25
N GLY A 31 -15.63 20.58 -4.97
CA GLY A 31 -14.38 20.79 -4.27
C GLY A 31 -13.79 19.51 -3.66
N ILE A 32 -12.56 19.60 -3.13
CA ILE A 32 -11.88 18.47 -2.48
C ILE A 32 -12.52 18.12 -1.13
N GLY A 33 -13.10 19.10 -0.44
CA GLY A 33 -13.80 18.95 0.84
C GLY A 33 -15.16 19.64 0.86
N SER A 34 -15.76 19.89 -0.30
CA SER A 34 -17.05 20.55 -0.40
C SER A 34 -17.75 20.25 -1.72
N TYR A 35 -19.06 20.47 -1.76
CA TYR A 35 -19.80 20.59 -3.00
C TYR A 35 -20.81 21.73 -2.91
N GLY A 36 -20.86 22.57 -3.95
CA GLY A 36 -21.85 23.60 -4.14
C GLY A 36 -22.99 23.08 -5.01
N ILE A 37 -24.24 23.41 -4.66
CA ILE A 37 -25.42 23.15 -5.47
C ILE A 37 -26.12 24.47 -5.71
N ALA A 38 -26.34 24.81 -6.97
CA ALA A 38 -27.20 25.94 -7.36
C ALA A 38 -28.25 25.49 -8.38
N LEU A 39 -29.52 25.74 -8.11
CA LEU A 39 -30.60 25.59 -9.09
C LEU A 39 -31.03 26.99 -9.51
N GLN A 40 -30.87 27.31 -10.78
CA GLN A 40 -31.37 28.52 -11.41
C GLN A 40 -32.65 28.18 -12.17
N GLU A 41 -33.73 28.93 -11.95
CA GLU A 41 -34.91 28.89 -12.81
C GLU A 41 -34.95 30.16 -13.67
N ARG A 42 -35.40 30.00 -14.91
CA ARG A 42 -35.53 31.07 -15.91
C ARG A 42 -36.96 31.07 -16.43
N SER A 43 -37.67 32.19 -16.28
CA SER A 43 -39.00 32.43 -16.87
C SER A 43 -38.95 33.62 -17.83
N GLY A 44 -39.91 33.69 -18.76
CA GLY A 44 -40.01 34.75 -19.77
C GLY A 44 -39.16 34.55 -21.04
N GLU A 45 -39.55 35.23 -22.13
CA GLU A 45 -38.86 35.21 -23.43
C GLU A 45 -38.13 36.52 -23.71
N LYS A 46 -36.97 36.44 -24.37
CA LYS A 46 -36.16 37.58 -24.82
C LYS A 46 -35.87 38.61 -23.71
N GLU A 47 -36.52 39.78 -23.75
CA GLU A 47 -36.26 40.94 -22.89
C GLU A 47 -36.93 40.85 -21.51
N SER A 48 -37.88 39.93 -21.30
CA SER A 48 -38.58 39.74 -20.01
C SER A 48 -38.01 38.60 -19.16
N ARG A 49 -36.77 38.15 -19.42
CA ARG A 49 -36.15 37.03 -18.70
C ARG A 49 -35.98 37.34 -17.21
N GLN A 50 -36.71 36.62 -16.38
CA GLN A 50 -36.51 36.62 -14.93
C GLN A 50 -35.68 35.40 -14.51
N TYR A 51 -34.79 35.62 -13.55
CA TYR A 51 -33.92 34.59 -12.99
C TYR A 51 -34.21 34.45 -11.50
N THR A 52 -34.49 33.23 -11.06
CA THR A 52 -34.60 32.92 -9.62
C THR A 52 -33.62 31.81 -9.27
N PHE A 53 -33.15 31.82 -8.03
CA PHE A 53 -32.23 30.81 -7.52
C PHE A 53 -32.85 30.12 -6.30
N PRO A 54 -33.84 29.25 -6.50
CA PRO A 54 -34.54 28.59 -5.39
C PRO A 54 -33.63 27.72 -4.52
N ILE A 55 -32.49 27.27 -5.06
CA ILE A 55 -31.50 26.49 -4.31
C ILE A 55 -30.14 27.12 -4.53
N VAL A 56 -29.49 27.55 -3.46
CA VAL A 56 -28.06 27.84 -3.41
C VAL A 56 -27.54 27.26 -2.10
N ARG A 57 -26.69 26.25 -2.18
CA ARG A 57 -26.13 25.57 -1.00
C ARG A 57 -24.65 25.33 -1.21
N SER A 58 -23.88 25.56 -0.16
CA SER A 58 -22.51 25.07 -0.03
C SER A 58 -22.52 24.01 1.05
N CYS A 59 -22.11 22.80 0.71
CA CYS A 59 -21.99 21.68 1.63
C CYS A 59 -20.52 21.38 1.84
N THR A 60 -20.06 21.45 3.09
CA THR A 60 -18.71 21.04 3.47
C THR A 60 -18.71 19.57 3.88
N LEU A 61 -17.68 18.84 3.48
CA LEU A 61 -17.39 17.50 3.97
C LEU A 61 -16.36 17.63 5.09
N PRO A 62 -16.52 16.92 6.22
CA PRO A 62 -15.49 16.89 7.26
C PRO A 62 -14.15 16.45 6.67
N GLY A 63 -13.06 17.15 7.02
CA GLY A 63 -11.72 16.92 6.44
C GLY A 63 -11.24 15.46 6.54
N ASP A 64 -11.63 14.77 7.61
CA ASP A 64 -11.33 13.35 7.86
C ASP A 64 -11.85 12.41 6.76
N TRP A 65 -12.88 12.83 6.01
CA TRP A 65 -13.48 12.06 4.91
C TRP A 65 -12.83 12.38 3.57
N ALA A 66 -12.10 13.50 3.47
CA ALA A 66 -11.44 13.95 2.26
C ALA A 66 -10.02 13.36 2.10
N GLU A 67 -9.35 13.00 3.21
CA GLU A 67 -7.95 12.58 3.17
C GLU A 67 -7.77 11.04 3.01
N LEU A 68 -8.08 10.56 1.80
CA LEU A 68 -7.97 9.15 1.39
C LEU A 68 -6.58 8.51 1.63
N LYS A 69 -5.52 9.32 1.75
CA LYS A 69 -4.14 8.86 1.95
C LYS A 69 -3.93 8.33 3.38
N GLU A 70 -4.47 9.02 4.38
CA GLU A 70 -4.36 8.61 5.77
C GLU A 70 -5.17 7.34 6.04
N GLU A 71 -6.40 7.28 5.53
CA GLU A 71 -7.26 6.12 5.73
C GLU A 71 -6.67 4.83 5.11
N ARG A 72 -6.08 4.94 3.90
CA ARG A 72 -5.35 3.83 3.28
C ARG A 72 -4.19 3.35 4.15
N THR A 73 -3.44 4.29 4.71
CA THR A 73 -2.29 3.99 5.57
C THR A 73 -2.73 3.31 6.85
N ARG A 74 -3.77 3.83 7.53
CA ARG A 74 -4.36 3.22 8.73
C ARG A 74 -4.88 1.81 8.46
N ARG A 75 -5.61 1.60 7.35
CA ARG A 75 -6.07 0.28 6.92
C ARG A 75 -4.90 -0.67 6.64
N ARG A 76 -3.82 -0.20 6.01
CA ARG A 76 -2.61 -1.00 5.76
C ARG A 76 -1.96 -1.42 7.09
N MET A 77 -1.77 -0.49 8.03
CA MET A 77 -1.20 -0.76 9.36
C MET A 77 -2.05 -1.77 10.14
N TRP A 78 -3.37 -1.56 10.21
CA TRP A 78 -4.30 -2.47 10.90
C TRP A 78 -4.21 -3.89 10.35
N ARG A 79 -4.14 -4.04 9.03
CA ARG A 79 -4.06 -5.37 8.40
C ARG A 79 -2.69 -6.03 8.56
N THR A 80 -1.61 -5.25 8.58
CA THR A 80 -0.29 -5.77 8.96
C THR A 80 -0.34 -6.33 10.37
N ARG A 81 -0.99 -5.64 11.31
CA ARG A 81 -1.17 -6.12 12.69
C ARG A 81 -1.98 -7.41 12.75
N LEU A 82 -3.12 -7.49 12.05
CA LEU A 82 -3.90 -8.73 11.96
C LEU A 82 -3.06 -9.89 11.42
N ALA A 83 -2.27 -9.66 10.37
CA ALA A 83 -1.40 -10.70 9.84
C ALA A 83 -0.31 -11.15 10.83
N HIS A 84 0.18 -10.28 11.71
CA HIS A 84 1.11 -10.70 12.77
C HIS A 84 0.40 -11.55 13.83
N ILE A 85 -0.82 -11.14 14.22
CA ILE A 85 -1.65 -11.90 15.17
C ILE A 85 -1.93 -13.31 14.64
N GLU A 86 -2.29 -13.43 13.36
CA GLU A 86 -2.56 -14.74 12.73
C GLU A 86 -1.32 -15.64 12.68
N ARG A 87 -0.13 -15.10 12.42
CA ARG A 87 1.13 -15.89 12.44
C ARG A 87 1.47 -16.40 13.82
N GLU A 88 1.34 -15.54 14.83
CA GLU A 88 1.52 -15.96 16.21
C GLU A 88 0.48 -17.02 16.58
N GLY A 89 -0.78 -16.81 16.20
CA GLY A 89 -1.86 -17.79 16.37
C GLY A 89 -1.54 -19.13 15.71
N TRP A 90 -0.99 -19.13 14.51
CA TRP A 90 -0.58 -20.34 13.80
C TRP A 90 0.52 -21.11 14.52
N LEU A 91 1.58 -20.41 14.98
CA LEU A 91 2.64 -21.07 15.75
C LEU A 91 2.09 -21.69 17.04
N ARG A 92 1.16 -21.02 17.72
CA ARG A 92 0.47 -21.56 18.91
C ARG A 92 -0.34 -22.81 18.57
N GLN A 93 -1.13 -22.79 17.49
CA GLN A 93 -1.90 -23.94 17.02
C GLN A 93 -1.02 -25.13 16.63
N VAL A 94 0.15 -24.87 16.02
CA VAL A 94 1.14 -25.92 15.73
C VAL A 94 1.60 -26.58 17.02
N PHE A 95 2.00 -25.80 18.02
CA PHE A 95 2.46 -26.35 19.30
C PHE A 95 1.35 -27.11 20.03
N GLU A 96 0.13 -26.57 20.03
CA GLU A 96 -1.04 -27.22 20.61
C GLU A 96 -1.33 -28.58 19.94
N ARG A 97 -1.36 -28.64 18.59
CA ARG A 97 -1.56 -29.89 17.84
C ARG A 97 -0.47 -30.93 18.10
N CYS A 98 0.75 -30.48 18.40
CA CYS A 98 1.89 -31.32 18.75
C CYS A 98 1.93 -31.70 20.24
N GLY A 99 0.91 -31.38 21.04
CA GLY A 99 0.87 -31.68 22.47
C GLY A 99 1.82 -30.83 23.33
N LEU A 100 2.28 -29.69 22.81
CA LEU A 100 3.25 -28.78 23.45
C LEU A 100 2.58 -27.51 23.99
N LEU A 101 1.32 -27.59 24.42
CA LEU A 101 0.54 -26.43 24.88
C LEU A 101 1.21 -25.72 26.08
N GLU A 102 1.87 -26.45 26.98
CA GLU A 102 2.57 -25.88 28.14
C GLU A 102 3.79 -25.02 27.78
N ALA A 103 4.36 -25.24 26.58
CA ALA A 103 5.46 -24.44 26.06
C ALA A 103 4.99 -23.10 25.47
N VAL A 104 3.70 -22.96 25.18
CA VAL A 104 3.15 -21.79 24.51
C VAL A 104 3.11 -20.60 25.45
N LEU A 105 3.74 -19.52 25.03
CA LEU A 105 3.75 -18.25 25.76
C LEU A 105 2.76 -17.24 25.19
N TRP A 106 2.28 -16.37 26.07
CA TRP A 106 1.31 -15.34 25.75
C TRP A 106 1.77 -13.96 26.19
N GLY A 107 1.71 -12.99 25.28
CA GLY A 107 2.02 -11.60 25.59
C GLY A 107 0.81 -10.87 26.17
N ARG A 108 0.94 -9.55 26.33
CA ARG A 108 -0.18 -8.68 26.76
C ARG A 108 -1.40 -8.83 25.86
N ARG A 109 -2.53 -9.11 26.49
CA ARG A 109 -3.86 -9.12 25.86
C ARG A 109 -4.65 -7.90 26.30
N LEU A 110 -5.51 -7.42 25.40
CA LEU A 110 -6.44 -6.35 25.67
C LEU A 110 -7.86 -6.90 25.66
N LYS A 111 -8.63 -6.58 26.70
CA LYS A 111 -10.05 -6.89 26.82
C LYS A 111 -10.83 -5.60 26.67
N LYS A 112 -11.96 -5.67 25.96
CA LYS A 112 -12.87 -4.54 25.82
C LYS A 112 -13.86 -4.58 26.98
N ILE A 113 -13.75 -3.63 27.89
CA ILE A 113 -14.65 -3.47 29.02
C ILE A 113 -15.64 -2.34 28.74
N THR A 114 -16.77 -2.40 29.44
CA THR A 114 -17.80 -1.36 29.42
C THR A 114 -17.67 -0.57 30.71
N VAL A 115 -17.46 0.74 30.59
CA VAL A 115 -17.28 1.65 31.73
C VAL A 115 -18.40 2.68 31.69
N GLU A 116 -19.06 2.90 32.83
CA GLU A 116 -19.95 4.05 33.02
C GLU A 116 -19.11 5.27 33.40
N GLU A 117 -19.18 6.34 32.61
CA GLU A 117 -18.55 7.62 32.91
C GLU A 117 -19.61 8.71 32.98
N THR A 118 -19.45 9.66 33.90
CA THR A 118 -20.32 10.83 33.96
C THR A 118 -19.93 11.80 32.85
N GLY A 119 -20.83 12.00 31.89
CA GLY A 119 -20.67 12.96 30.80
C GLY A 119 -20.93 14.41 31.23
N PRO A 120 -20.75 15.37 30.30
CA PRO A 120 -21.09 16.77 30.54
C PRO A 120 -22.56 16.88 30.96
N GLY A 121 -22.84 17.51 32.11
CA GLY A 121 -24.19 17.66 32.65
C GLY A 121 -24.67 16.54 33.58
N GLY A 122 -23.79 15.66 34.08
CA GLY A 122 -24.15 14.64 35.07
C GLY A 122 -24.80 13.38 34.49
N VAL A 123 -24.94 13.30 33.16
CA VAL A 123 -25.55 12.15 32.47
C VAL A 123 -24.57 10.99 32.44
N LYS A 124 -24.95 9.82 32.97
CA LYS A 124 -24.14 8.61 32.84
C LYS A 124 -24.09 8.16 31.38
N VAL A 125 -22.88 8.04 30.84
CA VAL A 125 -22.61 7.56 29.48
C VAL A 125 -21.83 6.26 29.56
N THR A 126 -22.33 5.24 28.89
CA THR A 126 -21.66 3.95 28.76
C THR A 126 -20.62 4.03 27.63
N LYS A 127 -19.34 3.93 27.96
CA LYS A 127 -18.24 3.89 26.98
C LYS A 127 -17.57 2.52 26.98
N LYS A 128 -17.14 2.08 25.80
CA LYS A 128 -16.30 0.88 25.68
C LYS A 128 -14.83 1.28 25.71
N ARG A 129 -14.08 0.76 26.67
CA ARG A 129 -12.64 1.01 26.84
C ARG A 129 -11.86 -0.28 26.67
N TRP A 130 -10.66 -0.19 26.08
CA TRP A 130 -9.72 -1.31 26.06
C TRP A 130 -8.86 -1.24 27.32
N THR A 131 -8.77 -2.33 28.06
CA THR A 131 -7.89 -2.47 29.22
C THR A 131 -7.04 -3.73 29.08
N LEU A 132 -5.94 -3.81 29.84
CA LEU A 132 -5.19 -5.05 29.95
C LEU A 132 -6.09 -6.14 30.51
N ASP A 133 -5.98 -7.34 29.96
CA ASP A 133 -6.74 -8.50 30.39
C ASP A 133 -6.15 -9.03 31.70
N ALA A 134 -6.69 -8.59 32.84
CA ALA A 134 -6.23 -8.99 34.16
C ALA A 134 -6.43 -10.49 34.43
N ASP A 135 -7.41 -11.11 33.77
CA ASP A 135 -7.72 -12.54 33.90
C ASP A 135 -6.66 -13.41 33.20
N ASN A 136 -5.90 -12.83 32.25
CA ASN A 136 -4.85 -13.50 31.48
C ASN A 136 -3.58 -12.64 31.49
N PRO A 137 -2.85 -12.59 32.62
CA PRO A 137 -1.64 -11.78 32.73
C PRO A 137 -0.59 -12.21 31.70
N PRO A 138 0.22 -11.26 31.19
CA PRO A 138 1.28 -11.58 30.25
C PRO A 138 2.33 -12.48 30.90
N ASP A 139 2.84 -13.43 30.12
CA ASP A 139 3.95 -14.27 30.56
C ASP A 139 5.26 -13.50 30.45
N TYR A 140 5.93 -13.26 31.59
CA TYR A 140 7.20 -12.54 31.63
C TYR A 140 8.25 -13.20 30.74
N ARG A 141 8.21 -14.52 30.56
CA ARG A 141 9.17 -15.28 29.75
C ARG A 141 9.15 -14.82 28.31
N LEU A 142 8.01 -14.34 27.80
CA LEU A 142 7.90 -13.83 26.43
C LEU A 142 8.44 -12.40 26.30
N GLU A 143 8.12 -11.51 27.25
CA GLU A 143 8.42 -10.08 27.13
C GLU A 143 9.82 -9.67 27.62
N ARG A 144 10.38 -10.44 28.56
CA ARG A 144 11.70 -10.19 29.13
C ARG A 144 12.78 -10.45 28.09
N GLU A 145 13.78 -9.57 27.99
CA GLU A 145 14.92 -9.76 27.07
C GLU A 145 16.18 -10.24 27.78
N PHE A 146 16.35 -9.85 29.04
CA PHE A 146 17.57 -10.13 29.80
C PHE A 146 17.27 -10.79 31.15
N PRO A 147 18.18 -11.66 31.63
CA PRO A 147 18.02 -12.28 32.93
C PRO A 147 17.95 -11.23 34.04
N PRO A 148 17.28 -11.53 35.16
CA PRO A 148 17.31 -10.70 36.35
C PRO A 148 18.67 -10.73 37.04
N GLN A 149 18.97 -9.68 37.81
CA GLN A 149 20.19 -9.65 38.61
C GLN A 149 20.03 -10.61 39.80
N PRO A 150 21.04 -11.44 40.11
CA PRO A 150 20.97 -12.34 41.26
C PRO A 150 20.55 -11.60 42.54
N GLY A 151 19.58 -12.15 43.26
CA GLY A 151 19.07 -11.61 44.52
C GLY A 151 18.15 -10.38 44.40
N LYS A 152 17.93 -9.82 43.20
CA LYS A 152 17.03 -8.66 43.03
C LYS A 152 15.63 -9.10 42.60
N LYS A 153 14.65 -8.88 43.47
CA LYS A 153 13.24 -9.15 43.18
C LYS A 153 12.80 -8.38 41.93
N THR A 154 12.14 -9.07 41.02
CA THR A 154 11.65 -8.52 39.77
C THR A 154 10.17 -8.15 39.88
N HIS A 155 9.73 -7.14 39.12
CA HIS A 155 8.34 -6.72 39.10
C HIS A 155 7.44 -7.67 38.29
N ASP A 156 8.01 -8.38 37.33
CA ASP A 156 7.31 -9.31 36.44
C ASP A 156 7.29 -10.76 36.95
N GLY A 157 7.87 -11.02 38.14
CA GLY A 157 7.88 -12.34 38.78
C GLY A 157 8.95 -13.30 38.26
N ALA A 158 9.87 -12.85 37.40
CA ALA A 158 10.98 -13.67 36.94
C ALA A 158 11.90 -14.10 38.12
N PRO A 159 12.26 -15.40 38.23
CA PRO A 159 13.15 -15.90 39.28
C PRO A 159 14.50 -15.18 39.24
N ALA A 160 14.92 -14.63 40.38
CA ALA A 160 16.20 -13.92 40.54
C ALA A 160 17.22 -14.75 41.34
N ASP A 161 16.99 -16.05 41.44
CA ASP A 161 17.96 -17.03 41.95
C ASP A 161 19.12 -17.21 40.94
N GLU A 162 20.14 -17.99 41.32
CA GLU A 162 21.29 -18.23 40.46
C GLU A 162 20.89 -18.81 39.09
N GLN A 163 19.91 -19.72 39.07
CA GLN A 163 19.40 -20.31 37.85
C GLN A 163 18.64 -19.29 36.98
N GLY A 164 17.78 -18.47 37.59
CA GLY A 164 17.06 -17.41 36.90
C GLY A 164 17.99 -16.35 36.32
N ALA A 165 19.09 -16.03 37.02
CA ALA A 165 20.11 -15.09 36.56
C ALA A 165 20.95 -15.61 35.38
N ARG A 166 21.02 -16.93 35.18
CA ARG A 166 21.67 -17.57 34.02
C ARG A 166 20.71 -17.88 32.88
N THR A 167 19.40 -17.89 33.14
CA THR A 167 18.40 -18.23 32.12
C THR A 167 18.40 -17.22 30.98
N VAL A 168 18.51 -17.71 29.74
CA VAL A 168 18.51 -16.85 28.55
C VAL A 168 17.07 -16.54 28.13
N TYR A 169 16.78 -15.25 27.95
CA TYR A 169 15.47 -14.77 27.50
C TYR A 169 15.51 -14.11 26.12
N SER A 170 16.62 -13.51 25.69
CA SER A 170 16.72 -12.75 24.45
C SER A 170 16.35 -13.61 23.23
N GLY A 171 15.41 -13.12 22.41
CA GLY A 171 14.98 -13.84 21.20
C GLY A 171 16.09 -14.06 20.18
N ALA A 172 17.08 -13.15 20.11
CA ALA A 172 18.26 -13.34 19.25
C ALA A 172 19.18 -14.43 19.80
N ALA A 173 19.51 -14.37 21.10
CA ALA A 173 20.37 -15.36 21.75
C ALA A 173 19.76 -16.77 21.73
N LEU A 174 18.44 -16.89 21.98
CA LEU A 174 17.74 -18.16 21.94
C LEU A 174 17.76 -18.80 20.54
N ARG A 175 17.63 -18.00 19.47
CA ARG A 175 17.77 -18.50 18.09
C ARG A 175 19.19 -18.97 17.81
N CYS A 176 20.22 -18.20 18.19
CA CYS A 176 21.61 -18.64 18.04
C CYS A 176 21.87 -19.95 18.80
N LEU A 177 21.49 -20.03 20.08
CA LEU A 177 21.67 -21.22 20.91
C LEU A 177 20.94 -22.46 20.36
N LEU A 178 19.78 -22.27 19.72
CA LEU A 178 19.06 -23.36 19.08
C LEU A 178 19.83 -23.90 17.87
N LEU A 179 20.43 -23.02 17.06
CA LEU A 179 21.24 -23.42 15.89
C LEU A 179 22.60 -24.03 16.28
N LEU A 180 23.27 -23.47 17.29
CA LEU A 180 24.55 -23.98 17.81
C LEU A 180 24.41 -25.34 18.51
N GLY A 181 23.23 -25.62 19.08
CA GLY A 181 22.90 -26.92 19.67
C GLY A 181 23.30 -27.09 21.13
N LYS A 182 23.18 -28.32 21.64
CA LYS A 182 23.17 -28.62 23.09
C LYS A 182 24.41 -28.14 23.84
N LYS A 183 25.60 -28.22 23.23
CA LYS A 183 26.85 -27.81 23.89
C LYS A 183 26.83 -26.32 24.24
N ALA A 184 26.57 -25.45 23.26
CA ALA A 184 26.46 -24.01 23.47
C ALA A 184 25.35 -23.65 24.48
N GLN A 185 24.24 -24.41 24.50
CA GLN A 185 23.16 -24.22 25.48
C GLN A 185 23.63 -24.51 26.91
N MET A 186 24.33 -25.62 27.12
CA MET A 186 24.92 -25.98 28.41
C MET A 186 25.95 -24.94 28.85
N ASP A 187 26.82 -24.48 27.96
CA ASP A 187 27.85 -23.48 28.27
C ASP A 187 27.22 -22.13 28.66
N ALA A 188 26.14 -21.72 27.99
CA ALA A 188 25.50 -20.42 28.22
C ALA A 188 24.63 -20.33 29.50
N GLN A 189 23.90 -21.40 29.85
CA GLN A 189 22.94 -21.37 30.97
C GLN A 189 22.94 -22.62 31.87
N GLY A 190 23.88 -23.54 31.69
CA GLY A 190 24.02 -24.78 32.47
C GLY A 190 23.02 -25.89 32.13
N ARG A 191 22.16 -25.67 31.13
CA ARG A 191 21.10 -26.61 30.73
C ARG A 191 20.70 -26.43 29.27
N THR A 192 20.13 -27.48 28.67
CA THR A 192 19.51 -27.39 27.35
C THR A 192 18.31 -26.45 27.36
N LEU A 193 17.98 -25.87 26.20
CA LEU A 193 16.80 -25.03 26.05
C LEU A 193 15.51 -25.77 26.46
N GLU A 194 14.71 -25.12 27.29
CA GLU A 194 13.38 -25.61 27.66
C GLU A 194 12.39 -25.43 26.50
N PRO A 195 11.27 -26.20 26.47
CA PRO A 195 10.28 -26.10 25.41
C PRO A 195 9.77 -24.67 25.15
N TRP A 196 9.55 -23.87 26.20
CA TRP A 196 9.12 -22.48 26.04
C TRP A 196 10.22 -21.57 25.45
N GLN A 197 11.50 -21.86 25.70
CA GLN A 197 12.61 -21.10 25.11
C GLN A 197 12.67 -21.36 23.61
N ILE A 198 12.40 -22.59 23.18
CA ILE A 198 12.28 -22.97 21.77
C ILE A 198 11.05 -22.29 21.14
N PHE A 199 9.89 -22.30 21.82
CA PHE A 199 8.72 -21.55 21.38
C PHE A 199 9.06 -20.07 21.20
N LYS A 200 9.75 -19.44 22.16
CA LYS A 200 10.15 -18.04 22.09
C LYS A 200 11.13 -17.75 20.96
N ALA A 201 12.10 -18.65 20.70
CA ALA A 201 13.03 -18.52 19.58
C ALA A 201 12.27 -18.46 18.24
N LEU A 202 11.34 -19.39 18.01
CA LEU A 202 10.49 -19.42 16.83
C LEU A 202 9.56 -18.20 16.79
N HIS A 203 8.92 -17.86 17.91
CA HIS A 203 8.05 -16.68 18.03
C HIS A 203 8.81 -15.38 17.69
N SER A 204 10.09 -15.28 18.06
CA SER A 204 10.94 -14.13 17.73
C SER A 204 11.29 -14.09 16.23
N ALA A 205 11.61 -15.24 15.63
CA ALA A 205 11.90 -15.35 14.20
C ALA A 205 10.72 -14.86 13.33
N ILE A 206 9.49 -15.25 13.66
CA ILE A 206 8.30 -14.93 12.85
C ILE A 206 7.88 -13.45 12.90
N GLN A 207 8.46 -12.66 13.82
CA GLN A 207 8.24 -11.21 13.87
C GLN A 207 8.86 -10.50 12.66
N LYS A 208 9.83 -11.13 11.99
CA LYS A 208 10.49 -10.60 10.79
C LYS A 208 10.21 -11.56 9.64
N ARG A 209 9.66 -11.03 8.55
CA ARG A 209 9.34 -11.84 7.35
C ARG A 209 10.34 -11.69 6.21
N GLY A 210 11.33 -10.81 6.38
CA GLY A 210 12.24 -10.38 5.33
C GLY A 210 11.60 -9.47 4.27
N TYR A 211 12.45 -8.82 3.49
CA TYR A 211 12.07 -8.03 2.31
C TYR A 211 12.12 -8.89 1.06
N ASP A 212 11.00 -8.90 0.35
CA ASP A 212 10.88 -9.55 -0.95
C ASP A 212 10.75 -8.48 -2.02
N ALA A 213 11.72 -8.44 -2.92
CA ALA A 213 11.76 -7.49 -4.04
C ALA A 213 10.90 -7.95 -5.20
N LYS A 214 10.65 -9.25 -5.32
CA LYS A 214 9.98 -9.87 -6.45
C LYS A 214 8.52 -10.15 -6.11
N VAL A 215 7.78 -9.21 -5.51
CA VAL A 215 6.38 -9.48 -5.12
C VAL A 215 5.42 -9.55 -6.33
N PRO A 216 4.33 -10.33 -6.29
CA PRO A 216 3.51 -10.68 -7.47
C PRO A 216 2.77 -9.54 -8.12
N TRP A 217 2.54 -8.52 -7.33
CA TRP A 217 1.79 -7.35 -7.69
C TRP A 217 2.71 -6.15 -7.91
N ALA A 218 4.04 -6.32 -7.77
CA ALA A 218 4.98 -5.33 -8.28
C ALA A 218 4.75 -5.27 -9.79
N ARG A 219 4.62 -4.04 -10.32
CA ARG A 219 4.48 -3.85 -11.76
C ARG A 219 5.70 -4.49 -12.42
N THR A 220 5.48 -5.52 -13.25
CA THR A 220 6.52 -5.99 -14.15
C THR A 220 6.87 -4.78 -15.03
N PRO A 221 8.12 -4.28 -15.05
CA PRO A 221 8.50 -3.34 -16.08
C PRO A 221 8.15 -3.98 -17.41
N THR A 222 7.36 -3.30 -18.22
CA THR A 222 7.00 -3.74 -19.57
C THR A 222 8.28 -4.21 -20.25
N ALA A 223 8.31 -5.48 -20.66
CA ALA A 223 9.42 -6.02 -21.42
C ALA A 223 9.70 -5.05 -22.57
N LYS A 224 10.93 -4.54 -22.66
CA LYS A 224 11.39 -3.87 -23.88
C LYS A 224 11.11 -4.84 -25.03
N PRO A 225 10.44 -4.42 -26.11
CA PRO A 225 10.35 -5.26 -27.29
C PRO A 225 11.77 -5.63 -27.70
N ALA A 226 12.00 -6.92 -27.95
CA ALA A 226 13.29 -7.44 -28.35
C ALA A 226 13.83 -6.60 -29.51
N GLU A 227 15.01 -6.00 -29.31
CA GLU A 227 15.77 -5.39 -30.40
C GLU A 227 15.97 -6.48 -31.45
N SER A 228 15.34 -6.29 -32.60
CA SER A 228 15.59 -7.10 -33.78
C SER A 228 17.07 -6.93 -34.13
N ALA A 229 17.81 -8.02 -34.04
CA ALA A 229 19.14 -8.16 -34.60
C ALA A 229 19.07 -7.82 -36.10
N ASN A 230 19.60 -6.65 -36.48
CA ASN A 230 20.15 -6.35 -37.81
C ASN A 230 20.67 -4.90 -37.85
N ALA A 231 21.98 -4.73 -37.65
CA ALA A 231 22.83 -3.80 -38.41
C ALA A 231 24.24 -3.84 -37.82
N ALA A 232 25.04 -4.76 -38.35
CA ALA A 232 26.48 -4.63 -38.34
C ALA A 232 26.88 -3.41 -39.18
N ASP A 233 28.04 -2.86 -38.82
CA ASP A 233 28.97 -2.13 -39.68
C ASP A 233 28.77 -0.61 -39.88
N LYS A 234 29.49 0.16 -39.05
CA LYS A 234 30.50 1.10 -39.56
C LYS A 234 31.40 1.63 -38.44
N LYS A 235 32.66 1.17 -38.48
CA LYS A 235 33.79 1.76 -37.75
C LYS A 235 34.18 3.13 -38.34
N GLY A 236 34.43 4.08 -37.44
CA GLY A 236 35.54 5.04 -37.54
C GLY A 236 35.25 6.41 -38.16
N ARG A 237 35.51 7.49 -37.39
CA ARG A 237 36.64 8.43 -37.61
C ARG A 237 36.59 9.58 -36.59
N LYS A 238 37.76 9.84 -35.97
CA LYS A 238 38.05 10.97 -35.07
C LYS A 238 38.09 12.32 -35.83
N GLY A 239 37.50 13.35 -35.23
CA GLY A 239 38.09 14.69 -35.00
C GLY A 239 37.83 15.81 -36.02
N ARG A 240 37.12 16.89 -35.60
CA ARG A 240 37.61 18.29 -35.47
C ARG A 240 36.50 19.27 -35.01
N LYS A 241 36.97 20.41 -34.50
CA LYS A 241 36.31 21.54 -33.81
C LYS A 241 35.15 22.25 -34.56
N ALA A 242 34.20 22.71 -33.73
CA ALA A 242 33.47 23.98 -33.69
C ALA A 242 32.88 24.59 -34.98
N GLU A 243 31.54 24.70 -35.04
CA GLU A 243 30.82 25.98 -34.96
C GLU A 243 29.30 25.76 -34.82
N THR A 244 28.65 26.73 -34.18
CA THR A 244 27.26 26.82 -33.73
C THR A 244 26.22 26.80 -34.85
N VAL A 245 25.22 25.91 -34.75
CA VAL A 245 23.83 26.13 -35.19
C VAL A 245 22.93 25.37 -34.22
N GLU A 246 22.08 26.10 -33.48
CA GLU A 246 21.00 25.51 -32.68
C GLU A 246 19.96 24.90 -33.63
N ALA A 247 19.84 23.57 -33.59
CA ALA A 247 18.73 22.85 -34.19
C ALA A 247 18.39 21.64 -33.32
N ASP A 248 17.08 21.52 -33.06
CA ASP A 248 16.39 20.53 -32.25
C ASP A 248 16.92 19.11 -32.39
N THR A 249 17.23 18.48 -31.25
CA THR A 249 17.30 17.02 -31.17
C THR A 249 16.36 16.54 -30.07
N VAL A 250 15.34 15.83 -30.55
CA VAL A 250 14.37 15.06 -29.79
C VAL A 250 15.11 14.02 -28.98
N ALA A 251 15.29 14.27 -27.69
CA ALA A 251 15.78 13.27 -26.76
C ALA A 251 14.67 12.26 -26.50
N ASP A 252 14.97 10.98 -26.74
CA ASP A 252 14.20 9.82 -26.33
C ASP A 252 13.84 9.93 -24.83
N GLY A 253 12.63 10.42 -24.56
CA GLY A 253 12.14 10.64 -23.23
C GLY A 253 11.75 9.32 -22.59
N GLU A 254 12.50 8.90 -21.57
CA GLU A 254 11.99 7.97 -20.58
C GLU A 254 10.61 8.45 -20.08
N PRO A 255 9.65 7.54 -19.85
CA PRO A 255 8.30 7.93 -19.45
C PRO A 255 8.35 8.71 -18.14
N VAL A 256 7.87 9.95 -18.19
CA VAL A 256 7.70 10.83 -17.02
C VAL A 256 6.68 10.17 -16.07
N LEU A 257 7.20 9.43 -15.09
CA LEU A 257 6.40 8.90 -13.98
C LEU A 257 5.82 10.09 -13.21
N SER A 258 4.58 9.96 -12.73
CA SER A 258 4.04 10.97 -11.79
C SER A 258 4.94 11.04 -10.55
N ASP A 259 5.06 12.22 -9.92
CA ASP A 259 5.91 12.41 -8.73
C ASP A 259 5.66 11.38 -7.62
N ALA A 260 4.41 10.93 -7.49
CA ALA A 260 4.01 9.88 -6.56
C ALA A 260 4.53 8.48 -6.95
N GLU A 261 4.49 8.14 -8.25
CA GLU A 261 5.00 6.87 -8.76
C GLU A 261 6.54 6.84 -8.78
N ALA A 262 7.17 7.98 -9.09
CA ALA A 262 8.62 8.15 -8.97
C ALA A 262 9.07 7.97 -7.51
N LYS A 263 8.33 8.55 -6.56
CA LYS A 263 8.61 8.40 -5.12
C LYS A 263 8.44 6.95 -4.64
N GLU A 264 7.36 6.26 -5.01
CA GLU A 264 7.13 4.86 -4.63
C GLU A 264 8.22 3.94 -5.21
N LYS A 265 8.58 4.14 -6.49
CA LYS A 265 9.67 3.39 -7.15
C LYS A 265 11.03 3.64 -6.47
N ASN A 266 11.30 4.88 -6.06
CA ASN A 266 12.51 5.24 -5.33
C ASN A 266 12.55 4.60 -3.93
N GLU A 267 11.42 4.55 -3.22
CA GLU A 267 11.31 3.88 -1.91
C GLU A 267 11.50 2.36 -2.01
N GLU A 268 10.95 1.72 -3.05
CA GLU A 268 11.16 0.29 -3.35
C GLU A 268 12.62 -0.02 -3.71
N LYS A 269 13.23 0.80 -4.58
CA LYS A 269 14.65 0.68 -4.93
C LYS A 269 15.55 0.83 -3.69
N ALA A 270 15.31 1.84 -2.87
CA ALA A 270 16.03 2.04 -1.62
C ALA A 270 15.86 0.86 -0.65
N SER A 271 14.69 0.23 -0.60
CA SER A 271 14.44 -0.94 0.25
C SER A 271 15.16 -2.18 -0.26
N LEU A 272 15.24 -2.37 -1.58
CA LEU A 272 16.04 -3.43 -2.20
C LEU A 272 17.53 -3.24 -1.95
N GLU A 273 18.05 -2.04 -2.16
CA GLU A 273 19.46 -1.71 -1.88
C GLU A 273 19.79 -1.99 -0.41
N ARG A 274 18.94 -1.54 0.52
CA ARG A 274 19.11 -1.86 1.95
C ARG A 274 19.13 -3.37 2.23
N ALA A 275 18.28 -4.15 1.57
CA ALA A 275 18.27 -5.60 1.75
C ALA A 275 19.56 -6.25 1.24
N LEU A 276 20.07 -5.83 0.08
CA LEU A 276 21.33 -6.31 -0.47
C LEU A 276 22.53 -5.91 0.38
N THR A 277 22.58 -4.66 0.86
CA THR A 277 23.60 -4.22 1.80
C THR A 277 23.55 -5.05 3.09
N MET A 278 22.36 -5.31 3.63
CA MET A 278 22.21 -6.12 4.84
C MET A 278 22.72 -7.55 4.63
N LYS A 279 22.49 -8.14 3.44
CA LYS A 279 23.05 -9.45 3.09
C LYS A 279 24.57 -9.45 3.22
N GLY A 280 25.24 -8.49 2.57
CA GLY A 280 26.70 -8.37 2.63
C GLY A 280 27.22 -8.08 4.04
N ILE A 281 26.49 -7.33 4.86
CA ILE A 281 26.86 -7.10 6.27
C ILE A 281 26.79 -8.41 7.08
N VAL A 282 25.74 -9.21 6.90
CA VAL A 282 25.58 -10.48 7.63
C VAL A 282 26.63 -11.50 7.18
N GLU A 283 26.86 -11.63 5.87
CA GLU A 283 27.90 -12.52 5.32
C GLU A 283 29.30 -12.05 5.72
N GLY A 284 29.50 -10.74 5.93
CA GLY A 284 30.76 -10.16 6.38
C GLY A 284 31.01 -10.27 7.89
N LEU A 285 30.04 -10.73 8.70
CA LEU A 285 30.24 -10.92 10.15
C LEU A 285 31.17 -12.07 10.49
N SER A 286 31.23 -13.10 9.65
CA SER A 286 32.06 -14.27 9.88
C SER A 286 32.44 -14.91 8.56
N ALA A 287 33.64 -15.47 8.48
CA ALA A 287 34.06 -16.27 7.33
C ALA A 287 33.26 -17.59 7.21
N ASP A 288 32.68 -18.08 8.31
CA ASP A 288 31.92 -19.32 8.33
C ASP A 288 30.43 -19.08 8.03
N ALA A 289 29.94 -19.73 6.98
CA ALA A 289 28.56 -19.63 6.50
C ALA A 289 27.50 -20.07 7.52
N ARG A 290 27.88 -20.89 8.52
CA ARG A 290 26.97 -21.30 9.62
C ARG A 290 26.44 -20.11 10.41
N PHE A 291 27.15 -18.99 10.41
CA PHE A 291 26.78 -17.77 11.14
C PHE A 291 26.12 -16.70 10.26
N HIS A 292 25.82 -17.00 9.00
CA HIS A 292 25.19 -16.06 8.05
C HIS A 292 23.67 -15.94 8.21
N HIS A 293 23.15 -16.24 9.41
CA HIS A 293 21.74 -16.07 9.75
C HIS A 293 21.49 -14.73 10.47
N PRO A 294 20.33 -14.06 10.22
CA PRO A 294 20.00 -12.80 10.87
C PRO A 294 20.10 -12.80 12.40
N CYS A 295 19.83 -13.92 13.09
CA CYS A 295 19.98 -14.01 14.55
C CYS A 295 21.39 -13.70 15.05
N PHE A 296 22.45 -14.11 14.36
CA PHE A 296 23.83 -13.86 14.78
C PHE A 296 24.19 -12.38 14.67
N TRP A 297 23.73 -11.70 13.61
CA TRP A 297 23.85 -10.25 13.50
C TRP A 297 23.11 -9.52 14.60
N GLU A 298 21.89 -9.96 14.92
CA GLU A 298 21.10 -9.36 15.99
C GLU A 298 21.75 -9.57 17.37
N ALA A 299 22.27 -10.77 17.64
CA ALA A 299 23.00 -11.09 18.86
C ALA A 299 24.30 -10.29 18.95
N SER A 300 25.06 -10.16 17.85
CA SER A 300 26.26 -9.31 17.76
C SER A 300 25.96 -7.86 18.11
N ARG A 301 24.89 -7.30 17.53
CA ARG A 301 24.46 -5.93 17.84
C ARG A 301 24.06 -5.71 19.28
N MET A 302 23.59 -6.75 19.96
CA MET A 302 23.25 -6.71 21.38
C MET A 302 24.48 -6.93 22.28
N GLY A 303 25.64 -7.30 21.72
CA GLY A 303 26.85 -7.66 22.47
C GLY A 303 26.75 -9.05 23.12
N LEU A 304 25.98 -9.96 22.53
CA LEU A 304 25.73 -11.32 23.03
C LEU A 304 26.52 -12.39 22.26
N TRP A 305 27.10 -12.05 21.11
CA TRP A 305 27.85 -12.96 20.24
C TRP A 305 28.96 -12.19 19.50
N ASP A 306 30.07 -12.87 19.20
CA ASP A 306 31.21 -12.34 18.45
C ASP A 306 31.81 -13.44 17.56
N ASP A 307 32.46 -13.06 16.46
CA ASP A 307 33.04 -13.98 15.49
C ASP A 307 34.32 -14.67 15.99
N LYS A 308 34.95 -14.10 17.02
CA LYS A 308 36.13 -14.65 17.70
C LYS A 308 35.83 -15.85 18.58
N GLU A 309 34.65 -15.86 19.19
CA GLU A 309 34.14 -16.95 20.03
C GLU A 309 32.78 -17.40 19.51
N PRO A 310 32.70 -17.89 18.26
CA PRO A 310 31.42 -17.99 17.54
C PRO A 310 30.48 -19.08 18.08
N GLU A 311 31.02 -19.99 18.90
CA GLU A 311 30.28 -21.06 19.58
C GLU A 311 29.75 -20.62 20.96
N VAL A 312 30.09 -19.42 21.44
CA VAL A 312 29.71 -18.89 22.75
C VAL A 312 28.62 -17.82 22.61
N ILE A 313 27.57 -17.93 23.43
CA ILE A 313 26.52 -16.92 23.53
C ILE A 313 26.46 -16.41 24.97
N HIS A 314 26.64 -15.11 25.15
CA HIS A 314 26.58 -14.50 26.47
C HIS A 314 25.13 -14.19 26.87
N SER A 315 24.79 -14.44 28.14
CA SER A 315 23.46 -14.16 28.69
C SER A 315 23.25 -12.67 29.03
N ARG A 316 24.34 -11.92 29.16
CA ARG A 316 24.41 -10.48 29.38
C ARG A 316 25.56 -9.90 28.57
N GLN A 317 25.55 -8.58 28.42
CA GLN A 317 26.67 -7.86 27.81
C GLN A 317 27.93 -8.08 28.65
N ASN A 318 28.90 -8.76 28.08
CA ASN A 318 30.22 -8.99 28.69
C ASN A 318 31.35 -8.26 27.95
N MET A 319 31.02 -7.42 26.95
CA MET A 319 32.01 -6.76 26.11
C MET A 319 32.36 -5.37 26.66
N PRO A 320 33.59 -5.15 27.17
CA PRO A 320 34.02 -3.83 27.67
C PRO A 320 34.20 -2.77 26.56
N ASN A 321 34.21 -3.17 25.28
CA ASN A 321 34.64 -2.29 24.17
C ASN A 321 33.60 -2.11 23.02
N LEU A 322 32.35 -2.54 23.19
CA LEU A 322 31.29 -2.32 22.18
C LEU A 322 30.28 -1.27 22.66
N ARG A 323 29.81 -0.45 21.69
CA ARG A 323 28.87 0.68 21.88
C ARG A 323 27.70 0.30 22.81
N PRO A 324 27.15 1.25 23.58
CA PRO A 324 26.04 0.98 24.50
C PRO A 324 24.89 0.25 23.79
N PRO A 325 24.22 -0.70 24.47
CA PRO A 325 23.09 -1.45 23.91
C PRO A 325 22.11 -0.50 23.27
N ARG A 326 21.84 -0.69 21.98
CA ARG A 326 20.62 -0.15 21.38
C ARG A 326 19.63 -1.30 21.38
N SER A 327 18.43 -1.10 21.91
CA SER A 327 17.43 -2.14 21.79
C SER A 327 17.17 -2.40 20.31
N CYS A 328 16.97 -3.66 19.93
CA CYS A 328 16.52 -4.01 18.59
C CYS A 328 15.03 -3.63 18.38
N LYS A 329 14.38 -3.03 19.39
CA LYS A 329 12.99 -2.59 19.33
C LYS A 329 12.95 -1.25 18.60
N TRP A 330 11.92 -1.10 17.77
CA TRP A 330 11.71 0.02 16.84
C TRP A 330 11.74 1.41 17.50
N ALA A 331 11.55 1.50 18.82
CA ALA A 331 11.45 2.75 19.58
C ALA A 331 12.80 3.48 19.78
N ASP A 332 13.96 2.80 19.69
CA ASP A 332 15.28 3.44 19.83
C ASP A 332 15.84 3.94 18.47
N GLN A 333 15.00 4.01 17.44
CA GLN A 333 15.31 4.63 16.14
C GLN A 333 14.99 6.13 16.14
N GLU A 334 15.42 6.88 17.15
CA GLU A 334 15.50 8.35 17.00
C GLU A 334 16.48 8.65 15.86
N ASP A 335 16.05 9.47 14.89
CA ASP A 335 16.91 9.96 13.81
C ASP A 335 17.97 10.90 14.41
N PRO A 336 19.25 10.48 14.51
CA PRO A 336 20.28 11.28 15.14
C PRO A 336 21.06 12.08 14.10
N ALA A 337 20.48 12.36 12.92
CA ALA A 337 21.04 13.30 11.94
C ALA A 337 21.47 14.66 12.56
N ASN A 338 20.97 14.98 13.75
CA ASN A 338 21.31 16.14 14.56
C ASN A 338 22.54 16.02 15.49
N LYS A 339 23.27 14.88 15.56
CA LYS A 339 24.35 14.70 16.57
C LYS A 339 25.78 14.47 16.07
N PHE A 340 26.02 14.37 14.76
CA PHE A 340 27.36 14.06 14.24
C PHE A 340 28.05 15.27 13.60
N LYS A 341 29.33 15.47 13.92
CA LYS A 341 30.11 16.66 13.55
C LYS A 341 30.69 16.58 12.13
N ASN A 342 30.94 15.39 11.58
CA ASN A 342 31.69 15.22 10.33
C ASN A 342 30.97 14.27 9.33
N ALA A 343 31.26 14.42 8.02
CA ALA A 343 30.58 13.71 6.92
C ALA A 343 30.83 12.18 6.91
N ASN A 344 32.06 11.73 7.16
CA ASN A 344 32.40 10.30 7.22
C ASN A 344 31.75 9.60 8.43
N GLU A 345 31.69 10.27 9.58
CA GLU A 345 30.99 9.76 10.76
C GLU A 345 29.48 9.71 10.53
N ARG A 346 28.91 10.68 9.80
CA ARG A 346 27.51 10.66 9.36
C ARG A 346 27.21 9.48 8.44
N GLU A 347 28.13 9.12 7.56
CA GLU A 347 27.94 8.01 6.62
C GLU A 347 28.03 6.65 7.32
N GLN A 348 29.05 6.42 8.15
CA GLN A 348 29.15 5.22 8.99
C GLN A 348 28.02 5.12 10.03
N ALA A 349 27.60 6.24 10.63
CA ALA A 349 26.45 6.29 11.52
C ALA A 349 25.15 6.00 10.77
N ARG A 350 24.96 6.54 9.56
CA ARG A 350 23.80 6.23 8.70
C ARG A 350 23.66 4.73 8.52
N TYR A 351 24.72 4.02 8.13
CA TYR A 351 24.65 2.56 7.97
C TYR A 351 24.39 1.79 9.27
N ALA A 352 24.89 2.26 10.42
CA ALA A 352 24.62 1.67 11.74
C ALA A 352 23.19 1.91 12.27
N LEU A 353 22.45 2.85 11.67
CA LEU A 353 21.13 3.34 12.09
C LEU A 353 19.99 3.02 11.12
N LEU A 354 20.30 2.56 9.91
CA LEU A 354 19.26 2.12 8.98
C LEU A 354 18.47 0.95 9.58
N PRO A 355 17.13 0.90 9.42
CA PRO A 355 16.33 -0.24 9.85
C PRO A 355 16.90 -1.51 9.24
N ALA A 356 17.10 -2.55 10.06
CA ALA A 356 17.59 -3.83 9.59
C ALA A 356 16.54 -4.46 8.67
N ILE A 357 16.78 -4.40 7.36
CA ILE A 357 15.92 -5.01 6.35
C ILE A 357 16.67 -6.22 5.81
N PHE A 358 16.34 -7.41 6.31
CA PHE A 358 16.94 -8.65 5.82
C PHE A 358 16.26 -9.10 4.51
N PRO A 359 17.01 -9.63 3.52
CA PRO A 359 16.42 -10.32 2.39
C PRO A 359 15.52 -11.46 2.83
N ARG A 360 14.43 -11.67 2.08
CA ARG A 360 13.49 -12.77 2.32
C ARG A 360 14.16 -14.13 2.41
N GLN A 361 15.08 -14.43 1.49
CA GLN A 361 15.76 -15.72 1.41
C GLN A 361 16.55 -16.06 2.68
N MET A 362 17.21 -15.06 3.29
CA MET A 362 17.96 -15.27 4.54
C MET A 362 17.05 -15.54 5.74
N VAL A 363 15.95 -14.79 5.85
CA VAL A 363 14.97 -14.98 6.91
C VAL A 363 14.30 -16.35 6.79
N GLU A 364 14.04 -16.78 5.56
CA GLU A 364 13.50 -18.10 5.27
C GLU A 364 14.48 -19.23 5.62
N ALA A 365 15.73 -19.13 5.16
CA ALA A 365 16.78 -20.09 5.50
C ALA A 365 16.98 -20.21 7.03
N GLU A 366 16.99 -19.08 7.74
CA GLU A 366 17.04 -19.08 9.20
C GLU A 366 15.83 -19.77 9.83
N LEU A 367 14.60 -19.42 9.42
CA LEU A 367 13.40 -19.99 10.03
C LEU A 367 13.35 -21.50 9.82
N ILE A 368 13.70 -21.99 8.63
CA ILE A 368 13.72 -23.43 8.34
C ILE A 368 14.75 -24.12 9.23
N ALA A 369 15.98 -23.61 9.30
CA ALA A 369 17.03 -24.16 10.16
C ALA A 369 16.62 -24.19 11.65
N LEU A 370 15.95 -23.14 12.12
CA LEU A 370 15.40 -23.08 13.49
C LEU A 370 14.30 -24.11 13.72
N CYS A 371 13.40 -24.31 12.77
CA CYS A 371 12.33 -25.32 12.89
C CYS A 371 12.91 -26.74 12.92
N GLU A 372 13.91 -27.03 12.08
CA GLU A 372 14.60 -28.33 12.07
C GLU A 372 15.39 -28.57 13.36
N ALA A 373 16.06 -27.54 13.88
CA ALA A 373 16.73 -27.61 15.18
C ALA A 373 15.72 -27.82 16.33
N ALA A 374 14.58 -27.13 16.29
CA ALA A 374 13.49 -27.30 17.24
C ALA A 374 12.94 -28.73 17.22
N ALA A 375 12.66 -29.29 16.03
CA ALA A 375 12.14 -30.64 15.88
C ALA A 375 13.14 -31.71 16.38
N ARG A 376 14.45 -31.50 16.16
CA ARG A 376 15.51 -32.38 16.71
C ARG A 376 15.53 -32.38 18.24
N GLN A 377 15.28 -31.24 18.88
CA GLN A 377 15.30 -31.11 20.34
C GLN A 377 13.95 -31.44 20.99
N LEU A 378 12.85 -31.21 20.29
CA LEU A 378 11.48 -31.52 20.68
C LEU A 378 10.87 -32.47 19.66
N PRO A 379 11.11 -33.80 19.75
CA PRO A 379 10.57 -34.77 18.79
C PRO A 379 9.03 -34.76 18.67
N ALA A 380 8.32 -34.27 19.70
CA ALA A 380 6.87 -34.07 19.66
C ALA A 380 6.43 -33.02 18.62
N LEU A 381 7.30 -32.08 18.25
CA LEU A 381 7.09 -31.11 17.18
C LEU A 381 7.23 -31.82 15.81
N SER A 382 6.27 -32.67 15.50
CA SER A 382 6.26 -33.59 14.34
C SER A 382 5.87 -32.94 13.01
N VAL A 383 5.65 -31.63 12.99
CA VAL A 383 5.31 -30.88 11.77
C VAL A 383 6.56 -30.54 10.96
N SER A 384 6.42 -30.44 9.64
CA SER A 384 7.53 -30.00 8.79
C SER A 384 7.86 -28.52 9.02
N ALA A 385 9.14 -28.16 8.88
CA ALA A 385 9.58 -26.76 8.93
C ALA A 385 8.81 -25.87 7.94
N TYR A 386 8.51 -26.42 6.77
CA TYR A 386 7.73 -25.78 5.72
C TYR A 386 6.26 -25.54 6.11
N GLU A 387 5.66 -26.43 6.89
CA GLU A 387 4.31 -26.22 7.43
C GLU A 387 4.28 -25.04 8.42
N ILE A 388 5.30 -24.91 9.25
CA ILE A 388 5.44 -23.74 10.14
C ILE A 388 5.64 -22.46 9.31
N ALA A 389 6.52 -22.52 8.31
CA ALA A 389 6.85 -21.39 7.44
C ALA A 389 5.65 -20.90 6.62
N TYR A 390 4.85 -21.81 6.05
CA TYR A 390 3.87 -21.45 5.02
C TYR A 390 2.42 -21.86 5.32
N GLY A 391 2.19 -22.57 6.42
CA GLY A 391 0.90 -23.15 6.77
C GLY A 391 0.75 -24.60 6.28
N PRO A 392 -0.43 -25.20 6.42
CA PRO A 392 -0.68 -26.64 6.17
C PRO A 392 -0.22 -27.18 4.81
N THR A 393 -0.14 -26.33 3.78
CA THR A 393 0.29 -26.74 2.44
C THR A 393 1.80 -26.94 2.33
N GLY A 394 2.60 -26.46 3.30
CA GLY A 394 4.07 -26.51 3.25
C GLY A 394 4.69 -25.72 2.09
N MET A 395 3.89 -24.95 1.36
CA MET A 395 4.33 -24.25 0.17
C MET A 395 4.09 -22.76 0.32
N ALA A 396 5.14 -21.98 0.06
CA ALA A 396 5.03 -20.55 -0.07
C ALA A 396 3.89 -20.24 -1.05
N TYR A 397 2.95 -19.39 -0.63
CA TYR A 397 1.89 -18.99 -1.54
C TYR A 397 2.50 -18.37 -2.78
N PRO A 398 2.28 -18.93 -3.98
CA PRO A 398 2.97 -18.47 -5.14
C PRO A 398 2.26 -17.21 -5.60
N ASN A 399 3.03 -16.16 -5.43
CA ASN A 399 3.28 -15.18 -6.43
C ASN A 399 3.35 -15.74 -7.86
N ILE A 400 2.20 -15.88 -8.53
CA ILE A 400 2.16 -16.33 -9.92
C ILE A 400 1.63 -15.19 -10.77
N PRO A 401 2.50 -14.47 -11.49
CA PRO A 401 2.07 -13.86 -12.74
C PRO A 401 1.50 -15.01 -13.59
N ARG A 402 0.23 -14.93 -13.98
CA ARG A 402 -0.50 -15.93 -14.80
C ARG A 402 0.21 -16.31 -16.13
N ARG A 403 1.39 -15.75 -16.42
CA ARG A 403 2.08 -15.75 -17.70
C ARG A 403 3.55 -16.20 -17.63
N ASP A 404 4.08 -16.61 -16.47
CA ASP A 404 5.44 -17.17 -16.41
C ASP A 404 5.41 -18.70 -16.62
N PRO A 405 5.99 -19.23 -17.72
CA PRO A 405 6.02 -20.66 -18.00
C PRO A 405 6.80 -21.47 -16.96
N ALA A 406 7.86 -20.90 -16.37
CA ALA A 406 8.73 -21.58 -15.41
C ALA A 406 8.05 -21.83 -14.05
N LEU A 407 6.94 -21.15 -13.76
CA LEU A 407 6.22 -21.21 -12.49
C LEU A 407 4.89 -21.98 -12.57
N LYS A 408 4.56 -22.54 -13.75
CA LYS A 408 3.35 -23.35 -13.97
C LYS A 408 3.38 -24.66 -13.17
N GLU A 409 4.56 -25.22 -12.98
CA GLU A 409 4.76 -26.45 -12.21
C GLU A 409 4.48 -26.23 -10.71
N VAL A 410 4.96 -25.13 -10.14
CA VAL A 410 4.71 -24.74 -8.73
C VAL A 410 3.21 -24.56 -8.45
N GLU A 411 2.46 -23.94 -9.37
CA GLU A 411 1.00 -23.83 -9.23
C GLU A 411 0.30 -25.18 -9.30
N THR A 412 0.82 -26.11 -10.09
CA THR A 412 0.28 -27.46 -10.24
C THR A 412 0.50 -28.25 -8.95
N GLN A 413 1.72 -28.21 -8.39
CA GLN A 413 2.05 -28.79 -7.09
C GLN A 413 1.17 -28.21 -5.98
N ARG A 414 0.95 -26.88 -6.00
CA ARG A 414 0.04 -26.23 -5.04
C ARG A 414 -1.39 -26.74 -5.10
N ARG A 415 -1.96 -26.84 -6.30
CA ARG A 415 -3.32 -27.36 -6.46
C ARG A 415 -3.43 -28.78 -5.96
N ALA A 416 -2.44 -29.63 -6.27
CA ALA A 416 -2.39 -30.98 -5.75
C ALA A 416 -2.37 -31.01 -4.21
N ALA A 417 -1.56 -30.16 -3.56
CA ALA A 417 -1.54 -30.09 -2.10
C ALA A 417 -2.83 -29.52 -1.49
N LEU A 418 -3.48 -28.54 -2.13
CA LEU A 418 -4.79 -28.04 -1.69
C LEU A 418 -5.89 -29.10 -1.85
N ASP A 419 -5.81 -29.90 -2.91
CA ASP A 419 -6.75 -30.98 -3.18
C ASP A 419 -6.56 -32.15 -2.20
N ALA A 420 -5.35 -32.33 -1.66
CA ALA A 420 -5.05 -33.31 -0.63
C ALA A 420 -5.54 -32.89 0.79
N LEU A 421 -5.93 -31.64 1.00
CA LEU A 421 -6.48 -31.20 2.28
C LEU A 421 -7.94 -31.67 2.47
N PRO A 422 -8.36 -31.95 3.72
CA PRO A 422 -9.77 -32.18 4.06
C PRO A 422 -10.68 -31.06 3.53
N ALA A 423 -11.89 -31.40 3.08
CA ALA A 423 -12.82 -30.46 2.46
C ALA A 423 -13.08 -29.20 3.31
N GLU A 424 -13.24 -29.38 4.62
CA GLU A 424 -13.45 -28.29 5.60
C GLU A 424 -12.28 -27.31 5.68
N LEU A 425 -11.04 -27.78 5.45
CA LEU A 425 -9.85 -26.93 5.38
C LEU A 425 -9.75 -26.29 4.01
N ARG A 426 -10.01 -27.04 2.94
CA ARG A 426 -9.94 -26.55 1.55
C ARG A 426 -10.80 -25.31 1.31
N GLU A 427 -12.00 -25.22 1.89
CA GLU A 427 -12.88 -24.03 1.80
C GLU A 427 -12.30 -22.77 2.47
N LYS A 428 -11.38 -22.96 3.42
CA LYS A 428 -10.68 -21.88 4.14
C LYS A 428 -9.47 -21.39 3.33
N PHE A 429 -8.81 -22.26 2.56
CA PHE A 429 -7.66 -21.95 1.69
C PHE A 429 -8.06 -21.41 0.31
N VAL A 430 -8.77 -20.27 0.31
CA VAL A 430 -9.15 -19.55 -0.92
C VAL A 430 -8.38 -18.22 -1.01
N ARG A 431 -8.06 -17.80 -2.25
CA ARG A 431 -7.40 -16.52 -2.56
C ARG A 431 -7.99 -15.34 -1.78
N GLY A 432 -7.20 -14.77 -0.89
CA GLY A 432 -7.54 -13.64 -0.04
C GLY A 432 -8.23 -13.95 1.28
N LYS A 433 -8.36 -15.21 1.69
CA LYS A 433 -8.89 -15.58 3.01
C LYS A 433 -7.77 -15.74 4.04
N ALA A 434 -8.17 -15.78 5.32
CA ALA A 434 -7.26 -15.83 6.47
C ALA A 434 -6.28 -17.01 6.46
N ALA A 435 -6.69 -18.15 5.91
CA ALA A 435 -5.85 -19.35 5.86
C ALA A 435 -4.57 -19.14 5.02
N GLU A 436 -4.59 -18.26 4.01
CA GLU A 436 -3.39 -17.89 3.24
C GLU A 436 -2.39 -17.05 4.03
N TRP A 437 -2.76 -16.59 5.23
CA TRP A 437 -1.97 -15.67 6.06
C TRP A 437 -1.37 -16.34 7.30
N GLN A 438 -1.69 -17.62 7.53
CA GLN A 438 -1.38 -18.32 8.79
C GLN A 438 0.10 -18.65 8.92
N GLY A 439 0.74 -19.15 7.86
CA GLY A 439 2.18 -19.45 7.88
C GLY A 439 3.06 -18.26 8.30
N ALA A 440 4.11 -18.55 9.07
CA ALA A 440 5.04 -17.57 9.62
C ALA A 440 5.60 -16.57 8.60
N LEU A 441 5.86 -17.07 7.40
CA LEU A 441 6.43 -16.35 6.27
C LEU A 441 5.38 -16.03 5.20
N SER A 442 4.12 -16.46 5.36
CA SER A 442 3.08 -16.26 4.36
C SER A 442 2.82 -14.79 4.04
N GLN A 443 2.62 -14.53 2.74
CA GLN A 443 2.42 -13.18 2.22
C GLN A 443 0.96 -12.97 1.80
N LYS A 444 0.41 -11.82 2.17
CA LYS A 444 -0.93 -11.44 1.77
C LYS A 444 -0.99 -11.18 0.26
N ALA A 445 -1.66 -12.06 -0.48
CA ALA A 445 -2.05 -11.75 -1.85
C ALA A 445 -3.05 -10.56 -1.86
N PRO A 446 -2.80 -9.47 -2.60
CA PRO A 446 -3.76 -8.40 -2.78
C PRO A 446 -4.99 -8.96 -3.52
N THR A 447 -6.10 -9.15 -2.81
CA THR A 447 -7.41 -9.35 -3.44
C THR A 447 -8.05 -8.02 -3.80
N PHE A 448 -9.11 -8.08 -4.61
CA PHE A 448 -9.93 -6.93 -4.98
C PHE A 448 -10.39 -6.13 -3.73
N ASP A 449 -10.71 -6.83 -2.63
CA ASP A 449 -11.08 -6.25 -1.33
C ASP A 449 -9.91 -5.60 -0.57
N ASN A 450 -8.66 -5.96 -0.88
CA ASN A 450 -7.48 -5.30 -0.31
C ASN A 450 -7.31 -3.88 -0.84
N ARG A 451 -8.02 -3.55 -1.91
CA ARG A 451 -8.27 -2.22 -2.39
C ARG A 451 -9.77 -1.95 -2.32
N GLY A 452 -10.50 -2.20 -1.22
CA GLY A 452 -11.97 -1.99 -1.18
C GLY A 452 -12.39 -0.77 -2.02
N PRO A 453 -13.31 -0.91 -2.99
CA PRO A 453 -13.67 0.20 -3.85
C PRO A 453 -14.00 1.40 -2.97
N ALA A 454 -13.37 2.54 -3.26
CA ALA A 454 -13.72 3.74 -2.54
C ALA A 454 -15.23 3.99 -2.72
N PRO A 455 -15.93 4.52 -1.72
CA PRO A 455 -17.26 5.02 -1.96
C PRO A 455 -17.18 6.10 -3.05
N CYS A 456 -18.17 6.10 -3.93
CA CYS A 456 -18.30 7.10 -4.97
C CYS A 456 -18.51 8.47 -4.31
N ALA A 457 -17.72 9.47 -4.70
CA ALA A 457 -17.79 10.81 -4.12
C ALA A 457 -19.19 11.45 -4.24
N LEU A 458 -19.89 11.23 -5.36
CA LEU A 458 -21.22 11.80 -5.59
C LEU A 458 -22.37 10.97 -4.99
N ILE A 459 -22.18 9.66 -4.84
CA ILE A 459 -23.23 8.73 -4.40
C ILE A 459 -22.57 7.71 -3.46
N PRO A 460 -22.34 8.06 -2.17
CA PRO A 460 -21.48 7.28 -1.27
C PRO A 460 -21.94 5.84 -1.01
N ARG A 461 -23.22 5.54 -1.25
CA ARG A 461 -23.76 4.16 -1.20
C ARG A 461 -23.29 3.27 -2.35
N PHE A 462 -22.69 3.82 -3.40
CA PHE A 462 -22.14 3.08 -4.52
C PHE A 462 -20.62 3.10 -4.51
N ASN A 463 -20.04 2.10 -5.18
CA ASN A 463 -18.61 1.93 -5.32
C ASN A 463 -18.07 2.67 -6.56
N VAL A 464 -16.86 3.21 -6.47
CA VAL A 464 -16.20 3.86 -7.63
C VAL A 464 -16.03 2.89 -8.80
N ALA A 465 -16.16 3.44 -10.02
CA ALA A 465 -15.93 2.70 -11.25
C ALA A 465 -14.44 2.45 -11.50
N LYS A 466 -14.12 1.35 -12.20
CA LYS A 466 -12.80 1.17 -12.83
C LYS A 466 -12.68 2.12 -14.02
N CYS A 467 -11.49 2.66 -14.24
CA CYS A 467 -11.15 3.45 -15.43
C CYS A 467 -10.53 2.61 -16.56
N ASP A 468 -10.35 1.30 -16.34
CA ASP A 468 -9.71 0.42 -17.31
C ASP A 468 -10.61 0.22 -18.54
N LEU A 469 -10.04 0.42 -19.73
CA LEU A 469 -10.70 0.08 -21.00
C LEU A 469 -10.91 -1.44 -21.07
N ARG A 470 -12.08 -1.86 -21.54
CA ARG A 470 -12.43 -3.28 -21.70
C ARG A 470 -12.66 -3.59 -23.17
N PHE A 471 -12.03 -4.66 -23.63
CA PHE A 471 -12.24 -5.22 -24.96
C PHE A 471 -12.83 -6.63 -24.83
N ASP A 472 -13.89 -6.89 -25.57
CA ASP A 472 -14.47 -8.23 -25.73
C ASP A 472 -14.20 -8.68 -27.17
N LYS A 473 -13.35 -9.71 -27.35
CA LYS A 473 -12.93 -10.20 -28.67
C LYS A 473 -12.48 -9.06 -29.60
N GLU A 474 -11.57 -8.22 -29.11
CA GLU A 474 -11.01 -7.04 -29.80
C GLU A 474 -11.97 -5.86 -30.01
N VAL A 475 -13.26 -6.00 -29.67
CA VAL A 475 -14.24 -4.91 -29.72
C VAL A 475 -14.23 -4.13 -28.41
N LEU A 476 -14.01 -2.82 -28.48
CA LEU A 476 -14.08 -1.93 -27.32
C LEU A 476 -15.50 -1.89 -26.76
N VAL A 477 -15.66 -2.21 -25.47
CA VAL A 477 -16.94 -2.12 -24.78
C VAL A 477 -17.24 -0.64 -24.50
N PRO A 478 -18.29 -0.03 -25.09
CA PRO A 478 -18.54 1.41 -24.99
C PRO A 478 -18.68 1.90 -23.53
N ASP A 479 -19.33 1.13 -22.66
CA ASP A 479 -19.52 1.51 -21.25
C ASP A 479 -18.21 1.52 -20.43
N SER A 480 -17.11 1.01 -20.97
CA SER A 480 -15.79 1.08 -20.34
C SER A 480 -15.09 2.42 -20.54
N THR A 481 -15.48 3.20 -21.55
CA THR A 481 -14.90 4.53 -21.84
C THR A 481 -15.51 5.65 -21.01
N LEU A 482 -16.67 5.40 -20.36
CA LEU A 482 -17.47 6.40 -19.67
C LEU A 482 -16.68 7.29 -18.69
N ALA A 483 -15.78 6.70 -17.90
CA ALA A 483 -14.97 7.46 -16.95
C ALA A 483 -13.94 8.37 -17.63
N ALA A 484 -13.36 7.90 -18.74
CA ALA A 484 -12.41 8.67 -19.54
C ALA A 484 -13.13 9.80 -20.29
N GLU A 485 -14.26 9.49 -20.91
CA GLU A 485 -15.12 10.45 -21.62
C GLU A 485 -15.59 11.58 -20.70
N VAL A 486 -16.18 11.26 -19.54
CA VAL A 486 -16.64 12.28 -18.59
C VAL A 486 -15.49 13.13 -18.08
N SER A 487 -14.31 12.53 -17.84
CA SER A 487 -13.13 13.27 -17.42
C SER A 487 -12.66 14.27 -18.49
N PHE A 488 -12.65 13.86 -19.75
CA PHE A 488 -12.29 14.71 -20.88
C PHE A 488 -13.29 15.87 -21.06
N LEU A 489 -14.60 15.57 -21.06
CA LEU A 489 -15.66 16.57 -21.19
C LEU A 489 -15.65 17.60 -20.04
N LEU A 490 -15.39 17.17 -18.81
CA LEU A 490 -15.28 18.08 -17.66
C LEU A 490 -14.06 19.01 -17.78
N GLN A 491 -12.95 18.53 -18.34
CA GLN A 491 -11.79 19.38 -18.61
C GLN A 491 -12.08 20.40 -19.70
N LEU A 492 -12.76 19.99 -20.78
CA LEU A 492 -13.18 20.87 -21.86
C LEU A 492 -14.20 21.93 -21.41
N LYS A 493 -15.19 21.55 -20.59
CA LYS A 493 -16.20 22.49 -20.06
C LYS A 493 -15.55 23.63 -19.27
N ASN A 494 -14.46 23.33 -18.56
CA ASN A 494 -13.74 24.30 -17.75
C ASN A 494 -12.74 25.13 -18.57
N PHE A 495 -12.61 24.87 -19.87
CA PHE A 495 -11.71 25.58 -20.76
C PHE A 495 -12.33 26.91 -21.21
N ARG A 496 -11.53 27.98 -21.19
CA ARG A 496 -11.95 29.32 -21.62
C ARG A 496 -11.12 29.82 -22.80
N PHE A 497 -11.78 30.51 -23.72
CA PHE A 497 -11.16 31.10 -24.90
C PHE A 497 -11.67 32.51 -25.17
N VAL A 498 -10.95 33.24 -26.03
CA VAL A 498 -11.34 34.55 -26.53
C VAL A 498 -11.83 34.36 -27.96
N PRO A 499 -13.14 34.52 -28.23
CA PRO A 499 -13.69 34.37 -29.58
C PRO A 499 -13.34 35.57 -30.46
N GLU A 500 -13.16 35.34 -31.76
CA GLU A 500 -13.06 36.42 -32.75
C GLU A 500 -14.43 37.04 -33.07
N VAL A 501 -15.49 36.23 -33.03
CA VAL A 501 -16.85 36.64 -33.39
C VAL A 501 -17.58 37.17 -32.16
N LYS A 502 -18.15 38.38 -32.26
CA LYS A 502 -19.02 38.93 -31.22
C LYS A 502 -20.32 38.11 -31.16
N ASP A 503 -20.68 37.70 -29.95
CA ASP A 503 -21.97 37.06 -29.68
C ASP A 503 -22.98 38.15 -29.31
N ASP A 504 -23.70 38.65 -30.31
CA ASP A 504 -24.69 39.73 -30.17
C ASP A 504 -25.87 39.36 -29.24
N SER A 505 -26.00 38.07 -28.86
CA SER A 505 -27.03 37.60 -27.92
C SER A 505 -26.67 37.81 -26.44
N LYS A 506 -25.48 38.36 -26.13
CA LYS A 506 -25.00 38.59 -24.76
C LYS A 506 -24.66 40.06 -24.49
N PRO A 507 -24.97 40.60 -23.29
CA PRO A 507 -24.77 42.01 -22.94
C PRO A 507 -23.32 42.53 -23.03
N GLY A 508 -22.32 41.63 -23.15
CA GLY A 508 -20.91 41.96 -23.29
C GLY A 508 -20.25 41.47 -24.58
N GLY A 509 -21.01 40.91 -25.53
CA GLY A 509 -20.54 40.53 -26.86
C GLY A 509 -19.50 39.40 -26.94
N LEU A 510 -19.08 38.79 -25.82
CA LEU A 510 -18.01 37.78 -25.80
C LEU A 510 -18.49 36.49 -25.13
N ARG A 511 -18.37 35.38 -25.86
CA ARG A 511 -18.61 34.02 -25.38
C ARG A 511 -17.28 33.35 -25.05
N ASP A 512 -17.05 33.02 -23.78
CA ASP A 512 -15.77 32.50 -23.29
C ASP A 512 -15.75 30.99 -22.98
N SER A 513 -16.72 30.23 -23.51
CA SER A 513 -16.89 28.79 -23.27
C SER A 513 -17.55 28.07 -24.45
N PHE A 514 -17.27 26.77 -24.59
CA PHE A 514 -17.81 25.93 -25.68
C PHE A 514 -19.33 25.71 -25.56
N SER A 515 -19.98 25.54 -26.70
CA SER A 515 -21.40 25.20 -26.79
C SER A 515 -21.53 23.69 -26.72
N PRO A 516 -22.72 23.14 -26.38
CA PRO A 516 -22.92 21.70 -26.38
C PRO A 516 -22.59 21.05 -27.73
N VAL A 517 -22.87 21.74 -28.84
CA VAL A 517 -22.60 21.24 -30.20
C VAL A 517 -21.09 21.22 -30.49
N GLU A 518 -20.38 22.27 -30.13
CA GLU A 518 -18.92 22.33 -30.31
C GLU A 518 -18.18 21.34 -29.41
N LEU A 519 -18.61 21.17 -28.14
CA LEU A 519 -18.05 20.17 -27.25
C LEU A 519 -18.20 18.76 -27.82
N LYS A 520 -19.37 18.46 -28.37
CA LYS A 520 -19.65 17.16 -28.99
C LYS A 520 -18.75 16.94 -30.20
N ARG A 521 -18.64 17.93 -31.08
CA ARG A 521 -17.79 17.85 -32.28
C ARG A 521 -16.31 17.68 -31.92
N LEU A 522 -15.80 18.48 -30.98
CA LEU A 522 -14.42 18.37 -30.49
C LEU A 522 -14.13 17.00 -29.85
N HIS A 523 -15.09 16.44 -29.12
CA HIS A 523 -15.00 15.09 -28.58
C HIS A 523 -14.91 14.03 -29.69
N GLU A 524 -15.77 14.11 -30.71
CA GLU A 524 -15.77 13.17 -31.84
C GLU A 524 -14.46 13.26 -32.64
N ASP A 525 -14.02 14.47 -32.97
CA ASP A 525 -12.83 14.71 -33.79
C ASP A 525 -11.53 14.31 -33.07
N HIS A 526 -11.44 14.53 -31.75
CA HIS A 526 -10.18 14.35 -31.01
C HIS A 526 -10.17 13.16 -30.06
N PHE A 527 -11.19 13.02 -29.20
CA PHE A 527 -11.19 11.96 -28.19
C PHE A 527 -11.38 10.59 -28.83
N ALA A 528 -12.34 10.45 -29.74
CA ALA A 528 -12.63 9.16 -30.39
C ALA A 528 -11.51 8.74 -31.35
N ALA A 529 -11.01 9.65 -32.19
CA ALA A 529 -10.02 9.33 -33.21
C ALA A 529 -8.59 9.15 -32.66
N THR A 530 -8.19 9.99 -31.69
CA THR A 530 -6.79 10.06 -31.24
C THR A 530 -6.60 9.51 -29.83
N VAL A 531 -7.40 9.95 -28.87
CA VAL A 531 -7.19 9.61 -27.46
C VAL A 531 -7.48 8.14 -27.18
N LEU A 532 -8.63 7.61 -27.65
CA LEU A 532 -8.97 6.19 -27.46
C LEU A 532 -7.96 5.25 -28.13
N THR A 533 -7.52 5.57 -29.36
CA THR A 533 -6.54 4.79 -30.11
C THR A 533 -5.21 4.67 -29.37
N ARG A 534 -4.72 5.77 -28.78
CA ARG A 534 -3.48 5.79 -27.99
C ARG A 534 -3.62 5.07 -26.65
N MET A 535 -4.76 5.22 -25.98
CA MET A 535 -5.05 4.48 -24.75
C MET A 535 -5.10 2.96 -25.02
N ALA A 536 -5.62 2.55 -26.18
CA ALA A 536 -5.65 1.15 -26.60
C ALA A 536 -4.26 0.59 -26.94
N SER A 537 -3.37 1.40 -27.54
CA SER A 537 -2.00 1.00 -27.86
C SER A 537 -1.03 1.02 -26.67
N GLY A 538 -1.51 1.39 -25.48
CA GLY A 538 -0.68 1.45 -24.26
C GLY A 538 0.30 2.62 -24.21
N MET A 539 0.21 3.56 -25.15
CA MET A 539 1.05 4.75 -25.17
C MET A 539 0.56 5.75 -24.11
N THR A 540 1.45 6.12 -23.19
CA THR A 540 1.19 7.17 -22.19
C THR A 540 1.84 8.47 -22.65
N GLY A 541 1.03 9.37 -23.22
CA GLY A 541 1.47 10.66 -23.76
C GLY A 541 0.65 11.03 -24.99
N GLY A 542 0.00 12.19 -24.97
CA GLY A 542 -0.93 12.59 -26.04
C GLY A 542 -2.06 13.50 -25.57
N ALA A 543 -1.79 14.36 -24.60
CA ALA A 543 -2.73 15.41 -24.21
C ALA A 543 -3.04 16.31 -25.42
N MET A 544 -4.25 16.89 -25.46
CA MET A 544 -4.54 17.88 -26.49
C MET A 544 -3.67 19.09 -26.24
N THR A 545 -2.69 19.31 -27.12
CA THR A 545 -1.77 20.43 -26.98
C THR A 545 -2.48 21.74 -27.31
N LYS A 546 -1.97 22.84 -26.76
CA LYS A 546 -2.45 24.19 -27.07
C LYS A 546 -2.53 24.43 -28.58
N LYS A 547 -1.52 23.98 -29.33
CA LYS A 547 -1.48 24.10 -30.80
C LYS A 547 -2.65 23.37 -31.46
N MET A 548 -2.86 22.09 -31.14
CA MET A 548 -3.96 21.30 -31.70
C MET A 548 -5.33 21.89 -31.38
N LEU A 549 -5.48 22.46 -30.17
CA LEU A 549 -6.71 23.12 -29.78
C LEU A 549 -6.91 24.47 -30.48
N CYS A 550 -5.85 25.27 -30.65
CA CYS A 550 -5.89 26.50 -31.43
C CYS A 550 -6.25 26.23 -32.89
N ASP A 551 -5.63 25.21 -33.51
CA ASP A 551 -5.90 24.82 -34.89
C ASP A 551 -7.39 24.44 -35.04
N TRP A 552 -7.90 23.58 -34.15
CA TRP A 552 -9.31 23.19 -34.17
C TRP A 552 -10.27 24.37 -33.95
N MET A 553 -9.97 25.27 -33.00
CA MET A 553 -10.79 26.47 -32.76
C MET A 553 -10.74 27.45 -33.93
N GLY A 554 -9.58 27.58 -34.58
CA GLY A 554 -9.39 28.39 -35.79
C GLY A 554 -10.30 27.95 -36.92
N GLU A 555 -10.35 26.63 -37.15
CA GLU A 555 -11.16 26.01 -38.20
C GLU A 555 -12.67 25.99 -37.89
N ASN A 556 -13.05 25.78 -36.62
CA ASN A 556 -14.44 25.49 -36.25
C ASN A 556 -15.18 26.65 -35.56
N ILE A 557 -14.47 27.65 -35.06
CA ILE A 557 -15.04 28.82 -34.37
C ILE A 557 -14.64 30.12 -35.07
N GLY A 558 -13.36 30.29 -35.40
CA GLY A 558 -12.87 31.43 -36.18
C GLY A 558 -11.36 31.63 -36.06
N PRO A 559 -10.69 32.15 -37.11
CA PRO A 559 -9.23 32.08 -37.29
C PRO A 559 -8.40 32.79 -36.22
N LYS A 560 -8.95 33.75 -35.46
CA LYS A 560 -8.27 34.43 -34.33
C LYS A 560 -8.74 33.96 -32.96
N THR A 561 -9.53 32.89 -32.88
CA THR A 561 -9.99 32.33 -31.60
C THR A 561 -8.82 31.68 -30.87
N THR A 562 -8.49 32.19 -29.68
CA THR A 562 -7.32 31.72 -28.91
C THR A 562 -7.67 31.37 -27.46
N PRO A 563 -6.97 30.41 -26.83
CA PRO A 563 -7.09 30.15 -25.40
C PRO A 563 -6.81 31.42 -24.60
N LYS A 564 -7.62 31.71 -23.58
CA LYS A 564 -7.45 32.91 -22.76
C LYS A 564 -6.16 32.79 -21.91
N PRO A 565 -5.18 33.71 -22.02
CA PRO A 565 -4.00 33.73 -21.16
C PRO A 565 -4.36 34.10 -19.71
N GLY A 566 -3.52 33.68 -18.76
CA GLY A 566 -3.75 33.66 -17.32
C GLY A 566 -4.51 34.85 -16.70
N GLN A 567 -5.54 34.53 -15.92
CA GLN A 567 -5.71 35.16 -14.62
C GLN A 567 -5.20 34.16 -13.59
N ASP A 568 -4.21 34.58 -12.82
CA ASP A 568 -3.39 33.84 -11.85
C ASP A 568 -3.99 32.51 -11.35
N GLY A 569 -3.53 31.40 -11.96
CA GLY A 569 -3.29 30.16 -11.22
C GLY A 569 -4.12 28.90 -11.50
N LYS A 570 -5.16 28.86 -12.36
CA LYS A 570 -5.96 27.60 -12.51
C LYS A 570 -6.53 27.27 -13.91
N GLY A 571 -6.15 27.96 -14.98
CA GLY A 571 -6.51 27.56 -16.34
C GLY A 571 -5.58 26.47 -16.87
N LYS A 572 -6.11 25.34 -17.35
CA LYS A 572 -5.28 24.28 -17.97
C LYS A 572 -4.85 24.73 -19.37
N GLU A 573 -3.53 24.87 -19.61
CA GLU A 573 -2.98 25.15 -20.95
C GLU A 573 -3.00 23.92 -21.89
N ILE A 574 -3.22 22.75 -21.30
CA ILE A 574 -3.21 21.44 -21.96
C ILE A 574 -4.41 20.64 -21.43
N ILE A 575 -5.17 20.01 -22.31
CA ILE A 575 -6.21 19.07 -21.89
C ILE A 575 -5.54 17.71 -21.70
N GLU A 576 -5.27 17.40 -20.44
CA GLU A 576 -4.60 16.16 -20.04
C GLU A 576 -5.38 14.93 -20.51
N MET A 577 -4.65 13.92 -20.98
CA MET A 577 -5.25 12.65 -21.33
C MET A 577 -5.94 12.02 -20.10
N PRO A 578 -7.18 11.53 -20.23
CA PRO A 578 -7.83 10.82 -19.13
C PRO A 578 -7.04 9.59 -18.71
N LYS A 579 -7.15 9.23 -17.43
CA LYS A 579 -6.50 8.02 -16.91
C LYS A 579 -7.06 6.78 -17.59
N ALA A 580 -6.19 6.03 -18.26
CA ALA A 580 -6.54 4.76 -18.91
C ALA A 580 -6.57 3.56 -17.97
N THR A 581 -6.10 3.74 -16.74
CA THR A 581 -6.07 2.68 -15.73
C THR A 581 -6.43 3.20 -14.35
N GLY A 582 -6.87 2.29 -13.49
CA GLY A 582 -7.13 2.57 -12.08
C GLY A 582 -8.60 2.83 -11.79
N ARG A 583 -8.90 3.87 -11.00
CA ARG A 583 -10.26 4.11 -10.47
C ARG A 583 -10.70 5.53 -10.71
N ALA A 584 -11.97 5.66 -11.10
CA ALA A 584 -12.66 6.93 -11.13
C ALA A 584 -12.92 7.39 -9.69
N ARG A 585 -13.17 8.69 -9.49
CA ARG A 585 -13.71 9.19 -8.22
C ARG A 585 -15.20 8.92 -8.06
N PHE A 586 -15.85 8.51 -9.14
CA PHE A 586 -17.30 8.37 -9.25
C PHE A 586 -17.69 6.94 -9.66
N SER A 587 -18.88 6.51 -9.25
CA SER A 587 -19.50 5.26 -9.70
C SER A 587 -20.03 5.40 -11.12
N ARG A 588 -20.30 4.29 -11.81
CA ARG A 588 -20.92 4.36 -13.15
C ARG A 588 -22.27 5.09 -13.16
N PRO A 589 -23.20 4.83 -12.22
CA PRO A 589 -24.43 5.62 -12.14
C PRO A 589 -24.18 7.12 -11.98
N ALA A 590 -23.22 7.51 -11.14
CA ALA A 590 -22.85 8.91 -10.97
C ALA A 590 -22.28 9.52 -12.27
N LEU A 591 -21.41 8.80 -12.97
CA LEU A 591 -20.84 9.28 -14.23
C LEU A 591 -21.91 9.45 -15.32
N ARG A 592 -22.90 8.56 -15.39
CA ARG A 592 -24.02 8.67 -16.34
C ARG A 592 -24.97 9.83 -16.05
N LEU A 593 -25.01 10.33 -14.81
CA LEU A 593 -25.77 11.53 -14.45
C LEU A 593 -25.01 12.82 -14.80
N VAL A 594 -23.68 12.75 -14.84
CA VAL A 594 -22.81 13.90 -15.11
C VAL A 594 -22.60 14.09 -16.62
N LYS A 595 -22.48 12.98 -17.36
CA LYS A 595 -22.53 12.97 -18.82
C LYS A 595 -23.92 13.41 -19.28
#